data_AF-A0A7X6WI95-F1
#
_entry.id   AF-A0A7X6WI95-F1
#
_cell.length_a   1.000
_cell.length_b   1.000
_cell.length_c   1.000
_cell.angle_alpha   90.00
_cell.angle_beta   90.00
_cell.angle_gamma   90.00
#
_symmetry.space_group_name_H-M   'P 1'
#
loop_
_entity.id
_entity.type
_entity.pdbx_description
1 polymer ?
#
loop_
_entity_poly.entity_id
_entity_poly.type
_entity_poly.pdbx_seq_one_letter_code
_entity_poly.pdbx_strand_id
1 'polypeptide(L)'
;MMDINIDLSTNEGFLNYYEIPYIFWGNQSAKDALDKEFQGEGSEISPNFLMAELFQYLGWEGNEYMKYLMDVKEVFSVNHDMYFKTDGEYVKKLDRDKHKIWREFNSVQYYYSRNFKIRETQN
;
A
#
# COMPACT_ATOMS: atom_id res chain seq x y z
N MET A 1 8.64 -24.90 20.44
CA MET A 1 8.39 -23.70 19.62
C MET A 1 7.56 -24.18 18.44
N MET A 2 6.50 -23.46 18.04
CA MET A 2 5.66 -23.89 16.92
C MET A 2 6.54 -24.04 15.67
N ASP A 3 6.32 -25.10 14.88
CA ASP A 3 7.10 -25.48 13.68
C ASP A 3 6.84 -24.51 12.50
N ILE A 4 6.95 -23.22 12.78
CA ILE A 4 6.68 -22.11 11.86
C ILE A 4 8.00 -21.75 11.19
N ASN A 5 8.00 -21.78 9.85
CA ASN A 5 9.13 -21.32 9.06
C ASN A 5 9.34 -19.81 9.29
N ILE A 6 10.52 -19.43 9.78
CA ILE A 6 10.97 -18.04 9.96
C ILE A 6 12.22 -17.72 9.12
N ASP A 7 12.56 -18.57 8.16
CA ASP A 7 13.63 -18.31 7.20
C ASP A 7 13.22 -17.21 6.22
N LEU A 8 13.67 -15.99 6.51
CA LEU A 8 13.43 -14.79 5.69
C LEU A 8 13.98 -14.90 4.26
N SER A 9 14.81 -15.91 3.95
CA SER A 9 15.28 -16.16 2.59
C SER A 9 14.22 -16.80 1.68
N THR A 10 13.11 -17.27 2.27
CA THR A 10 11.92 -17.84 1.62
C THR A 10 10.73 -16.89 1.70
N ASN A 11 9.79 -16.99 0.75
CA ASN A 11 8.56 -16.18 0.79
C ASN A 11 7.70 -16.50 2.02
N GLU A 12 7.57 -17.79 2.37
CA GLU A 12 6.81 -18.25 3.54
C GLU A 12 7.39 -17.67 4.84
N GLY A 13 8.70 -17.77 5.05
CA GLY A 13 9.33 -17.24 6.26
C GLY A 13 9.27 -15.71 6.35
N PHE A 14 9.37 -15.02 5.21
CA PHE A 14 9.16 -13.57 5.14
C PHE A 14 7.74 -13.17 5.54
N LEU A 15 6.72 -13.84 4.99
CA LEU A 15 5.31 -13.56 5.29
C LEU A 15 4.97 -13.89 6.74
N ASN A 16 5.36 -15.06 7.24
CA ASN A 16 5.14 -15.45 8.64
C ASN A 16 5.73 -14.45 9.65
N TYR A 17 6.80 -13.75 9.27
CA TYR A 17 7.48 -12.79 10.14
C TYR A 17 6.93 -11.36 10.03
N TYR A 18 6.59 -10.90 8.83
CA TYR A 18 6.25 -9.48 8.57
C TYR A 18 4.79 -9.23 8.22
N GLU A 19 4.04 -10.24 7.77
CA GLU A 19 2.66 -10.07 7.38
C GLU A 19 1.79 -9.77 8.61
N ILE A 20 0.93 -8.76 8.47
CA ILE A 20 -0.05 -8.39 9.48
C ILE A 20 -1.42 -8.23 8.81
N PRO A 21 -2.50 -8.73 9.44
CA PRO A 21 -3.85 -8.54 8.90
C PRO A 21 -4.28 -7.07 9.03
N TYR A 22 -5.05 -6.60 8.06
CA TYR A 22 -5.72 -5.30 8.11
C TYR A 22 -7.20 -5.43 7.75
N ILE A 23 -8.01 -4.47 8.23
CA ILE A 23 -9.45 -4.41 7.90
C ILE A 23 -9.86 -2.97 7.61
N PHE A 24 -10.71 -2.79 6.59
CA PHE A 24 -11.53 -1.58 6.46
C PHE A 24 -12.91 -1.87 7.01
N TRP A 25 -13.33 -1.07 7.98
CA TRP A 25 -14.62 -1.24 8.63
C TRP A 25 -15.44 0.04 8.53
N GLY A 26 -16.67 -0.09 8.03
CA GLY A 26 -17.66 0.97 8.01
C GLY A 26 -18.84 0.63 8.90
N ASN A 27 -19.23 1.55 9.80
CA ASN A 27 -20.49 1.46 10.52
C ASN A 27 -21.69 1.67 9.57
N GLN A 28 -22.92 1.45 10.06
CA GLN A 28 -24.12 1.55 9.21
C GLN A 28 -24.22 2.93 8.53
N SER A 29 -23.98 4.02 9.27
CA SER A 29 -24.05 5.37 8.69
C SER A 29 -23.00 5.60 7.59
N ALA A 30 -21.80 5.02 7.71
CA ALA A 30 -20.78 5.08 6.67
C ALA A 30 -21.17 4.26 5.44
N LYS A 31 -21.76 3.07 5.64
CA LYS A 31 -22.27 2.24 4.54
C LYS A 31 -23.34 2.97 3.75
N ASP A 32 -24.31 3.55 4.46
CA ASP A 32 -25.42 4.31 3.86
C ASP A 32 -24.91 5.55 3.12
N ALA A 33 -23.95 6.28 3.70
CA ALA A 33 -23.42 7.52 3.12
C ALA A 33 -22.51 7.28 1.90
N LEU A 34 -21.78 6.15 1.88
CA LEU A 34 -20.82 5.83 0.84
C LEU A 34 -21.38 4.90 -0.23
N ASP A 35 -22.59 4.37 -0.03
CA ASP A 35 -23.20 3.33 -0.87
C ASP A 35 -22.26 2.12 -1.06
N LYS A 36 -21.66 1.67 0.06
CA LYS A 36 -20.64 0.60 0.10
C LYS A 36 -20.83 -0.29 1.31
N GLU A 37 -20.80 -1.60 1.09
CA GLU A 37 -21.01 -2.59 2.17
C GLU A 37 -19.76 -2.93 2.97
N PHE A 38 -18.57 -2.52 2.52
CA PHE A 38 -17.27 -2.88 3.11
C PHE A 38 -17.09 -4.40 3.24
N GLN A 39 -17.45 -5.12 2.17
CA GLN A 39 -17.28 -6.57 2.04
C GLN A 39 -16.28 -6.87 0.92
N GLY A 40 -15.48 -7.91 1.10
CA GLY A 40 -14.47 -8.35 0.14
C GLY A 40 -13.17 -8.78 0.84
N GLU A 41 -12.20 -9.20 0.03
CA GLU A 41 -10.84 -9.49 0.46
C GLU A 41 -9.95 -8.31 0.08
N GLY A 42 -9.11 -7.87 1.01
CA GLY A 42 -8.14 -6.81 0.77
C GLY A 42 -6.91 -7.34 0.04
N SER A 43 -6.31 -6.52 -0.81
CA SER A 43 -5.08 -6.87 -1.52
C SER A 43 -3.89 -7.02 -0.56
N GLU A 44 -2.94 -7.91 -0.87
CA GLU A 44 -1.64 -7.95 -0.16
C GLU A 44 -0.81 -6.70 -0.49
N ILE A 45 -0.76 -5.76 0.45
CA ILE A 45 -0.15 -4.45 0.26
C ILE A 45 0.73 -4.03 1.43
N SER A 46 1.73 -3.19 1.16
CA SER A 46 2.43 -2.46 2.21
C SER A 46 1.53 -1.39 2.84
N PRO A 47 1.70 -1.08 4.14
CA PRO A 47 0.83 -0.15 4.87
C PRO A 47 0.71 1.25 4.24
N ASN A 48 1.75 1.71 3.53
CA ASN A 48 1.74 3.00 2.84
C ASN A 48 0.70 3.10 1.72
N PHE A 49 0.16 1.97 1.23
CA PHE A 49 -0.86 1.94 0.18
C PHE A 49 -2.29 1.77 0.71
N LEU A 50 -2.50 1.67 2.03
CA LEU A 50 -3.84 1.47 2.61
C LEU A 50 -4.84 2.55 2.17
N MET A 51 -4.42 3.82 2.12
CA MET A 51 -5.32 4.89 1.67
C MET A 51 -5.63 4.81 0.17
N ALA A 52 -4.65 4.39 -0.65
CA ALA A 52 -4.86 4.18 -2.08
C ALA A 52 -5.83 3.02 -2.33
N GLU A 53 -5.68 1.91 -1.60
CA GLU A 53 -6.61 0.76 -1.62
C GLU A 53 -8.05 1.19 -1.27
N LEU A 54 -8.21 1.92 -0.17
CA LEU A 54 -9.52 2.40 0.27
C LEU A 54 -10.15 3.35 -0.75
N PHE A 55 -9.38 4.28 -1.31
CA PHE A 55 -9.89 5.24 -2.30
C PHE A 55 -10.35 4.53 -3.58
N GLN A 56 -9.56 3.58 -4.09
CA GLN A 56 -9.97 2.76 -5.23
C GLN A 56 -11.27 1.98 -4.92
N TYR A 57 -11.37 1.36 -3.74
CA TYR A 57 -12.57 0.62 -3.32
C TYR A 57 -13.83 1.52 -3.31
N LEU A 58 -13.69 2.75 -2.82
CA LEU A 58 -14.77 3.74 -2.78
C LEU A 58 -15.07 4.38 -4.14
N GLY A 59 -14.25 4.13 -5.17
CA GLY A 59 -14.37 4.78 -6.48
C GLY A 59 -13.91 6.25 -6.46
N TRP A 60 -13.01 6.60 -5.55
CA TRP A 60 -12.49 7.95 -5.38
C TRP A 60 -11.09 8.09 -5.97
N GLU A 61 -10.83 9.26 -6.56
CA GLU A 61 -9.51 9.57 -7.11
C GLU A 61 -8.59 10.32 -6.13
N GLY A 62 -9.15 11.15 -5.24
CA GLY A 62 -8.35 12.00 -4.35
C GLY A 62 -7.53 13.08 -5.07
N ASN A 63 -6.47 13.56 -4.41
CA ASN A 63 -5.55 14.55 -4.97
C ASN A 63 -4.51 13.92 -5.92
N GLU A 64 -3.67 14.74 -6.54
CA GLU A 64 -2.65 14.32 -7.51
C GLU A 64 -1.69 13.28 -6.92
N TYR A 65 -1.34 13.43 -5.64
CA TYR A 65 -0.48 12.48 -4.95
C TYR A 65 -1.20 11.15 -4.67
N MET A 66 -2.49 11.17 -4.37
CA MET A 66 -3.28 9.94 -4.20
C MET A 66 -3.41 9.17 -5.51
N LYS A 67 -3.68 9.87 -6.63
CA LYS A 67 -3.66 9.29 -7.97
C LYS A 67 -2.30 8.65 -8.29
N TYR A 68 -1.22 9.36 -8.01
CA TYR A 68 0.14 8.85 -8.14
C TYR A 68 0.39 7.58 -7.29
N LEU A 69 -0.07 7.56 -6.03
CA LEU A 69 0.03 6.38 -5.17
C LEU A 69 -0.73 5.18 -5.73
N MET A 70 -1.94 5.42 -6.27
CA MET A 70 -2.73 4.38 -6.93
C MET A 70 -1.98 3.80 -8.12
N ASP A 71 -1.42 4.64 -9.00
CA ASP A 71 -0.64 4.19 -10.16
C ASP A 71 0.61 3.39 -9.75
N VAL A 72 1.34 3.83 -8.72
CA VAL A 72 2.52 3.12 -8.22
C VAL A 72 2.16 1.76 -7.62
N LYS A 73 1.02 1.67 -6.90
CA LYS A 73 0.55 0.43 -6.27
C LYS A 73 0.31 -0.69 -7.29
N GLU A 74 -0.17 -0.33 -8.49
CA GLU A 74 -0.36 -1.30 -9.59
C GLU A 74 0.97 -1.89 -10.11
N VAL A 75 2.09 -1.18 -9.90
CA VAL A 75 3.43 -1.64 -10.30
C VAL A 75 4.06 -2.54 -9.23
N PHE A 76 3.96 -2.13 -7.96
CA PHE A 76 4.35 -2.96 -6.83
C PHE A 76 3.43 -2.70 -5.63
N SER A 77 2.82 -3.76 -5.12
CA SER A 77 1.86 -3.67 -4.02
C SER A 77 2.55 -3.78 -2.65
N VAL A 78 3.67 -4.51 -2.59
CA VAL A 78 4.55 -4.61 -1.40
C VAL A 78 5.89 -3.94 -1.70
N ASN A 79 6.32 -3.08 -0.78
CA ASN A 79 7.58 -2.33 -0.80
C ASN A 79 8.33 -2.56 0.52
N HIS A 80 9.28 -3.48 0.52
CA HIS A 80 10.13 -3.80 1.66
C HIS A 80 11.58 -4.03 1.19
N ASP A 81 12.56 -3.80 2.08
CA ASP A 81 13.99 -3.90 1.74
C ASP A 81 14.41 -5.30 1.26
N MET A 82 13.67 -6.34 1.64
CA MET A 82 13.96 -7.74 1.28
C MET A 82 13.17 -8.23 0.06
N TYR A 83 11.90 -7.83 -0.05
CA TYR A 83 11.00 -8.29 -1.09
C TYR A 83 10.06 -7.19 -1.56
N PHE A 84 9.72 -7.27 -2.84
CA PHE A 84 8.63 -6.56 -3.48
C PHE A 84 7.58 -7.56 -3.93
N LYS A 85 6.32 -7.15 -4.04
CA LYS A 85 5.29 -7.93 -4.73
C LYS A 85 4.92 -7.22 -6.02
N THR A 86 5.12 -7.87 -7.17
CA THR A 86 4.86 -7.31 -8.51
C THR A 86 4.25 -8.41 -9.37
N ASP A 87 3.27 -8.09 -10.21
CA ASP A 87 2.59 -9.07 -11.08
C ASP A 87 2.07 -10.30 -10.30
N GLY A 88 1.68 -10.10 -9.03
CA GLY A 88 1.20 -11.15 -8.13
C GLY A 88 2.29 -11.96 -7.39
N GLU A 89 3.57 -11.77 -7.71
CA GLU A 89 4.68 -12.59 -7.21
C GLU A 89 5.65 -11.81 -6.32
N TYR A 90 6.20 -12.48 -5.31
CA TYR A 90 7.25 -11.91 -4.45
C TYR A 90 8.63 -12.05 -5.11
N VAL A 91 9.32 -10.93 -5.27
CA VAL A 91 10.65 -10.84 -5.88
C VAL A 91 11.63 -10.08 -4.99
N LYS A 92 12.88 -10.53 -4.96
CA LYS A 92 13.94 -9.86 -4.19
C LYS A 92 14.45 -8.57 -4.84
N LYS A 93 14.23 -8.42 -6.15
CA LYS A 93 14.69 -7.27 -6.93
C LYS A 93 13.68 -6.96 -8.03
N LEU A 94 13.42 -5.67 -8.21
CA LEU A 94 12.64 -5.15 -9.33
C LEU A 94 13.45 -5.22 -10.63
N ASP A 95 12.74 -5.41 -11.75
CA ASP A 95 13.32 -5.21 -13.07
C ASP A 95 13.72 -3.74 -13.32
N ARG A 96 14.39 -3.47 -14.44
CA ARG A 96 14.95 -2.14 -14.73
C ARG A 96 13.86 -1.05 -14.78
N ASP A 97 12.67 -1.35 -15.29
CA ASP A 97 11.63 -0.35 -15.50
C ASP A 97 10.85 -0.11 -14.21
N LYS A 98 10.46 -1.17 -13.50
CA LYS A 98 9.86 -1.07 -12.16
C LYS A 98 10.79 -0.40 -11.15
N HIS A 99 12.09 -0.65 -11.23
CA HIS A 99 13.08 0.00 -10.37
C HIS A 99 13.21 1.51 -10.64
N LYS A 100 12.98 1.99 -11.88
CA LYS A 100 12.91 3.44 -12.14
C LYS A 100 11.73 4.07 -11.41
N ILE A 101 10.56 3.43 -11.50
CA ILE A 101 9.34 3.87 -10.82
C ILE A 101 9.54 3.89 -9.31
N TRP A 102 10.15 2.85 -8.74
CA TRP A 102 10.47 2.81 -7.30
C TRP A 102 11.41 3.95 -6.86
N ARG A 103 12.41 4.31 -7.65
CA ARG A 103 13.29 5.46 -7.33
C ARG A 103 12.56 6.80 -7.42
N GLU A 104 11.70 6.95 -8.42
CA GLU A 104 10.83 8.11 -8.54
C GLU A 104 9.90 8.21 -7.34
N PHE A 105 9.26 7.10 -6.97
CA PHE A 105 8.41 6.99 -5.79
C PHE A 105 9.13 7.47 -4.54
N ASN A 106 10.33 6.96 -4.24
CA ASN A 106 11.11 7.45 -3.11
C ASN A 106 11.40 8.96 -3.16
N SER A 107 11.67 9.49 -4.34
CA SER A 107 11.93 10.93 -4.53
C SER A 107 10.67 11.77 -4.29
N VAL A 108 9.52 11.31 -4.80
CA VAL A 108 8.21 11.95 -4.58
C VAL A 108 7.81 11.89 -3.12
N GLN A 109 7.93 10.73 -2.47
CA GLN A 109 7.70 10.56 -1.02
C GLN A 109 8.53 11.55 -0.20
N TYR A 110 9.83 11.63 -0.50
CA TYR A 110 10.75 12.54 0.16
C TYR A 110 10.33 14.00 -0.05
N TYR A 111 10.04 14.41 -1.27
CA TYR A 111 9.61 15.77 -1.57
C TYR A 111 8.28 16.11 -0.87
N TYR A 112 7.28 15.22 -0.99
CA TYR A 112 5.93 15.44 -0.47
C TYR A 112 5.95 15.62 1.05
N SER A 113 6.67 14.76 1.77
CA SER A 113 6.81 14.83 3.24
C SER A 113 7.51 16.09 3.76
N ARG A 114 8.25 16.82 2.91
CA ARG A 114 9.04 18.00 3.31
C ARG A 114 8.45 19.33 2.84
N ASN A 115 7.73 19.34 1.73
CA ASN A 115 7.30 20.57 1.05
C ASN A 115 5.81 20.86 1.20
N PHE A 116 4.99 19.87 1.56
CA PHE A 116 3.58 20.09 1.86
C PHE A 116 3.39 20.22 3.38
N LYS A 117 3.53 21.45 3.89
CA LYS A 117 3.06 21.80 5.24
C LYS A 117 1.57 22.13 5.16
N ILE A 118 0.76 21.53 6.04
CA ILE A 118 -0.60 21.99 6.29
C ILE A 118 -0.48 23.47 6.68
N ARG A 119 -1.08 24.38 5.90
CA ARG A 119 -1.30 25.74 6.39
C ARG A 119 -2.22 25.58 7.59
N GLU A 120 -1.72 25.85 8.80
CA GLU A 120 -2.61 26.04 9.94
C GLU A 120 -3.60 27.13 9.53
N THR A 121 -4.86 26.73 9.35
CA THR A 121 -5.95 27.69 9.22
C THR A 121 -5.97 28.47 10.52
N GLN A 122 -5.49 29.71 10.46
CA GLN A 122 -5.71 30.70 11.50
C GLN A 122 -7.23 30.88 11.63
N ASN A 123 -7.81 30.29 12.69
CA ASN A 123 -9.10 30.68 13.22
C ASN A 123 -8.87 31.58 14.44
#